data_AF-A0A645FEW9-F1
#
_entry.id   AF-A0A645FEW9-F1
#
_cell.length_a   1.000
_cell.length_b   1.000
_cell.length_c   1.000
_cell.angle_alpha   90.00
_cell.angle_beta   90.00
_cell.angle_gamma   90.00
#
_symmetry.space_group_name_H-M   'P 1'
#
loop_
_entity.id
_entity.type
_entity.pdbx_description
1 polymer ?
#
loop_
_entity_poly.entity_id
_entity_poly.type
_entity_poly.pdbx_seq_one_letter_code
_entity_poly.pdbx_strand_id
1 'polypeptide(L)'
;MIALLLLVLVIASGGMFMCRLGALSMLGFEENREKHLELENKLREAQGYVVAKFIKNSYPGNKKVLLISDAANSAFNLALLEQLRDSGVGALVQENLTLPDAAADKLITPAVDRAAEARAIEDAIAKHPDAGVVIVSGISPSGESLGRLSIYRKPVNARPKLIILGVSNLVEWFADQIENGIFAAMVVTDLTKSFDSGTETVPENPLEAFNMRYVLINKDNLERNRRFFR
;
A
#
# COMPACT_ATOMS: atom_id res chain seq x y z
N MET A 1 2.24 -49.98 8.26
CA MET A 1 2.91 -49.25 9.37
C MET A 1 3.80 -48.12 8.86
N ILE A 2 4.70 -48.36 7.91
CA ILE A 2 5.56 -47.32 7.30
C ILE A 2 4.74 -46.18 6.64
N ALA A 3 3.68 -46.52 5.90
CA ALA A 3 2.80 -45.52 5.29
C ALA A 3 2.09 -44.61 6.33
N LEU A 4 1.77 -45.15 7.50
CA LEU A 4 1.11 -44.41 8.58
C LEU A 4 2.09 -43.46 9.28
N LEU A 5 3.35 -43.88 9.44
CA LEU A 5 4.44 -43.02 9.94
C LEU A 5 4.76 -41.88 8.97
N LEU A 6 4.77 -42.14 7.66
CA LEU A 6 4.97 -41.11 6.65
C LEU A 6 3.80 -40.11 6.62
N LEU A 7 2.57 -40.58 6.79
CA LEU A 7 1.40 -39.70 6.89
C LEU A 7 1.50 -38.77 8.11
N VAL A 8 1.87 -39.30 9.28
CA VAL A 8 2.07 -38.48 10.49
C VAL A 8 3.21 -37.48 10.28
N LEU A 9 4.30 -37.88 9.62
CA LEU A 9 5.41 -36.98 9.30
C LEU A 9 4.96 -35.84 8.36
N VAL A 10 4.16 -36.13 7.33
CA VAL A 10 3.63 -35.14 6.39
C VAL A 10 2.64 -34.18 7.07
N ILE A 11 1.79 -34.69 7.96
CA ILE A 11 0.87 -33.85 8.74
C ILE A 11 1.64 -32.97 9.71
N ALA A 12 2.66 -33.50 10.38
CA ALA A 12 3.49 -32.74 11.31
C ALA A 12 4.36 -31.69 10.61
N SER A 13 4.95 -32.02 9.45
CA SER A 13 5.75 -31.08 8.68
C SER A 13 4.88 -30.03 7.98
N GLY A 14 3.73 -30.41 7.44
CA GLY A 14 2.72 -29.50 6.90
C GLY A 14 2.16 -28.58 7.98
N GLY A 15 1.83 -29.11 9.16
CA GLY A 15 1.38 -28.35 10.32
C GLY A 15 2.45 -27.35 10.80
N MET A 16 3.70 -27.78 10.97
CA MET A 16 4.79 -26.87 11.33
C MET A 16 5.08 -25.81 10.26
N PHE A 17 4.97 -26.17 8.98
CA PHE A 17 5.12 -25.23 7.87
C PHE A 17 4.00 -24.19 7.86
N MET A 18 2.76 -24.61 8.12
CA MET A 18 1.62 -23.69 8.29
C MET A 18 1.72 -22.84 9.56
N CYS A 19 2.27 -23.36 10.66
CA CYS A 19 2.59 -22.56 11.85
C CYS A 19 3.59 -21.46 11.51
N ARG A 20 4.67 -21.81 10.80
CA ARG A 20 5.74 -20.88 10.43
C ARG A 20 5.32 -19.82 9.42
N LEU A 21 4.40 -20.15 8.51
CA LEU A 21 3.87 -19.20 7.53
C LEU A 21 2.73 -18.33 8.07
N GLY A 22 2.33 -18.51 9.33
CA GLY A 22 1.16 -17.84 9.88
C GLY A 22 -0.17 -18.31 9.27
N ALA A 23 -0.19 -19.35 8.43
CA ALA A 23 -1.42 -19.88 7.82
C ALA A 23 -2.42 -20.43 8.85
N LEU A 24 -1.97 -20.75 10.07
CA LEU A 24 -2.85 -21.12 11.18
C LEU A 24 -3.60 -19.91 11.79
N SER A 25 -3.11 -18.68 11.63
CA SER A 25 -3.90 -17.49 12.01
C SER A 25 -5.10 -17.30 11.08
N MET A 26 -4.99 -17.70 9.80
CA MET A 26 -6.12 -17.80 8.87
C MET A 26 -7.11 -18.92 9.20
N LEU A 27 -6.71 -19.92 10.00
CA LEU A 27 -7.55 -21.06 10.42
C LEU A 27 -8.28 -20.83 11.77
N GLY A 28 -8.28 -19.62 12.31
CA GLY A 28 -9.20 -19.24 13.39
C GLY A 28 -8.75 -19.48 14.83
N PHE A 29 -7.45 -19.58 15.11
CA PHE A 29 -6.95 -19.48 16.49
C PHE A 29 -6.97 -18.01 16.93
N GLU A 30 -8.06 -17.58 17.60
CA GLU A 30 -8.42 -16.17 17.87
C GLU A 30 -7.32 -15.32 18.54
N GLU A 31 -6.59 -15.88 19.52
CA GLU A 31 -5.60 -15.16 20.31
C GLU A 31 -4.37 -14.71 19.47
N ASN A 32 -4.02 -15.47 18.43
CA ASN A 32 -2.95 -15.11 17.50
C ASN A 32 -3.41 -14.13 16.42
N ARG A 33 -4.73 -14.07 16.14
CA ARG A 33 -5.29 -13.18 15.11
C ARG A 33 -5.28 -11.73 15.56
N GLU A 34 -5.71 -11.44 16.79
CA GLU A 34 -5.74 -10.07 17.31
C GLU A 34 -4.35 -9.47 17.43
N LYS A 35 -3.40 -10.22 17.99
CA LYS A 35 -1.99 -9.81 18.07
C LYS A 35 -1.37 -9.59 16.69
N HIS A 36 -1.64 -10.46 15.73
CA HIS A 36 -1.15 -10.29 14.36
C HIS A 36 -1.74 -9.03 13.71
N LEU A 37 -3.06 -8.80 13.88
CA LEU A 37 -3.73 -7.59 13.39
C LEU A 37 -3.18 -6.31 14.04
N GLU A 38 -2.89 -6.33 15.34
CA GLU A 38 -2.28 -5.20 16.03
C GLU A 38 -0.90 -4.86 15.48
N LEU A 39 -0.04 -5.88 15.27
CA LEU A 39 1.30 -5.69 14.71
C LEU A 39 1.24 -5.19 13.26
N GLU A 40 0.36 -5.76 12.44
CA GLU A 40 0.13 -5.29 11.06
C GLU A 40 -0.39 -3.84 11.06
N ASN A 41 -1.27 -3.46 11.98
CA ASN A 41 -1.74 -2.08 12.11
C ASN A 41 -0.59 -1.13 12.48
N LYS A 42 0.26 -1.47 13.47
CA LYS A 42 1.45 -0.67 13.82
C LYS A 42 2.40 -0.48 12.62
N LEU A 43 2.66 -1.55 11.87
CA LEU A 43 3.48 -1.49 10.66
C LEU A 43 2.84 -0.59 9.59
N ARG A 44 1.52 -0.67 9.41
CA ARG A 44 0.80 0.21 8.46
C ARG A 44 0.83 1.67 8.93
N GLU A 45 0.57 1.95 10.20
CA GLU A 45 0.68 3.31 10.79
C GLU A 45 2.07 3.94 10.57
N ALA A 46 3.13 3.12 10.66
CA ALA A 46 4.50 3.54 10.36
C ALA A 46 4.67 4.00 8.90
N GLN A 47 3.96 3.39 7.94
CA GLN A 47 3.92 3.89 6.54
C GLN A 47 3.34 5.30 6.49
N GLY A 48 2.24 5.53 7.19
CA GLY A 48 1.61 6.84 7.22
C GLY A 48 2.54 7.92 7.78
N TYR A 49 3.27 7.60 8.85
CA TYR A 49 4.22 8.52 9.47
C TYR A 49 5.31 8.96 8.49
N VAL A 50 5.93 7.99 7.80
CA VAL A 50 7.02 8.26 6.85
C VAL A 50 6.51 9.05 5.64
N VAL A 51 5.31 8.74 5.15
CA VAL A 51 4.68 9.45 4.02
C VAL A 51 4.30 10.88 4.39
N ALA A 52 3.69 11.09 5.55
CA ALA A 52 3.36 12.42 6.06
C ALA A 52 4.61 13.28 6.24
N LYS A 53 5.69 12.70 6.79
CA LYS A 53 6.99 13.38 6.91
C LYS A 53 7.61 13.70 5.55
N PHE A 54 7.51 12.80 4.57
CA PHE A 54 7.94 13.06 3.20
C PHE A 54 7.16 14.23 2.59
N ILE A 55 5.84 14.25 2.71
CA ILE A 55 5.00 15.35 2.20
C ILE A 55 5.36 16.68 2.85
N LYS A 56 5.53 16.71 4.18
CA LYS A 56 5.95 17.91 4.92
C LYS A 56 7.23 18.53 4.35
N ASN A 57 8.20 17.70 4.00
CA ASN A 57 9.52 18.13 3.56
C ASN A 57 9.56 18.46 2.06
N SER A 58 8.85 17.69 1.23
CA SER A 58 8.93 17.76 -0.24
C SER A 58 7.86 18.65 -0.87
N TYR A 59 6.72 18.83 -0.19
CA TYR A 59 5.59 19.62 -0.66
C TYR A 59 5.08 20.58 0.43
N PRO A 60 5.95 21.43 1.02
CA PRO A 60 5.54 22.38 2.03
C PRO A 60 4.56 23.41 1.45
N GLY A 61 3.55 23.83 2.23
CA GLY A 61 2.73 24.99 1.91
C GLY A 61 1.44 24.72 1.14
N ASN A 62 0.40 24.33 1.88
CA ASN A 62 -1.00 24.46 1.49
C ASN A 62 -1.51 23.66 0.27
N LYS A 63 -0.77 22.66 -0.24
CA LYS A 63 -1.33 21.77 -1.25
C LYS A 63 -2.45 20.93 -0.64
N LYS A 64 -3.59 20.87 -1.34
CA LYS A 64 -4.66 19.93 -1.03
C LYS A 64 -4.16 18.51 -1.29
N VAL A 65 -4.27 17.66 -0.29
CA VAL A 65 -3.99 16.23 -0.36
C VAL A 65 -5.32 15.49 -0.49
N LEU A 66 -5.42 14.65 -1.50
CA LEU A 66 -6.53 13.71 -1.68
C LEU A 66 -6.05 12.30 -1.29
N LEU A 67 -6.68 11.70 -0.28
CA LEU A 67 -6.50 10.29 0.06
C LEU A 67 -7.61 9.45 -0.58
N ILE A 68 -7.25 8.53 -1.47
CA ILE A 68 -8.16 7.58 -2.11
C ILE A 68 -7.91 6.20 -1.51
N SER A 69 -8.96 5.55 -1.01
CA SER A 69 -8.85 4.19 -0.46
C SER A 69 -10.16 3.42 -0.53
N ASP A 70 -10.10 2.11 -0.69
CA ASP A 70 -11.23 1.18 -0.59
C ASP A 70 -11.70 0.91 0.85
N ALA A 71 -10.88 1.28 1.84
CA ALA A 71 -11.14 1.08 3.26
C ALA A 71 -11.00 2.39 4.04
N ALA A 72 -11.76 3.43 3.66
CA ALA A 72 -11.62 4.78 4.22
C ALA A 72 -11.67 4.82 5.76
N ASN A 73 -12.53 4.02 6.38
CA ASN A 73 -12.71 3.96 7.83
C ASN A 73 -11.77 2.97 8.55
N SER A 74 -10.77 2.41 7.87
CA SER A 74 -9.78 1.55 8.53
C SER A 74 -8.90 2.36 9.51
N ALA A 75 -8.49 1.72 10.60
CA ALA A 75 -7.63 2.35 11.62
C ALA A 75 -6.37 2.99 11.00
N PHE A 76 -5.75 2.28 10.05
CA PHE A 76 -4.61 2.79 9.29
C PHE A 76 -4.91 4.09 8.54
N ASN A 77 -6.00 4.18 7.78
CA ASN A 77 -6.31 5.38 7.03
C ASN A 77 -6.69 6.55 7.93
N LEU A 78 -7.35 6.29 9.06
CA LEU A 78 -7.63 7.32 10.06
C LEU A 78 -6.33 7.88 10.68
N ALA A 79 -5.40 7.00 11.07
CA ALA A 79 -4.09 7.41 11.57
C ALA A 79 -3.27 8.16 10.51
N LEU A 80 -3.30 7.71 9.25
CA LEU A 80 -2.66 8.41 8.13
C LEU A 80 -3.25 9.82 7.95
N LEU A 81 -4.58 9.97 8.04
CA LEU A 81 -5.21 11.29 7.94
C LEU A 81 -4.76 12.23 9.06
N GLU A 82 -4.66 11.74 10.29
CA GLU A 82 -4.16 12.52 11.43
C GLU A 82 -2.71 12.96 11.21
N GLN A 83 -1.84 12.04 10.84
CA GLN A 83 -0.44 12.33 10.55
C GLN A 83 -0.28 13.33 9.39
N LEU A 84 -1.12 13.23 8.36
CA LEU A 84 -1.17 14.18 7.26
C LEU A 84 -1.62 15.57 7.72
N ARG A 85 -2.62 15.67 8.61
CA ARG A 85 -3.02 16.96 9.19
C ARG A 85 -1.87 17.61 9.94
N ASP A 86 -1.16 16.84 10.75
CA ASP A 86 0.00 17.32 11.53
C ASP A 86 1.22 17.69 10.67
N SER A 87 1.25 17.20 9.42
CA SER A 87 2.29 17.53 8.45
C SER A 87 2.20 18.96 7.89
N GLY A 88 1.07 19.65 8.11
CA GLY A 88 0.86 21.04 7.67
C GLY A 88 0.39 21.18 6.21
N VAL A 89 -0.29 20.15 5.68
CA VAL A 89 -0.97 20.22 4.37
C VAL A 89 -2.12 21.22 4.42
N GLY A 90 -2.47 21.83 3.29
CA GLY A 90 -3.45 22.94 3.27
C GLY A 90 -4.88 22.49 3.47
N ALA A 91 -5.26 21.43 2.76
CA ALA A 91 -6.55 20.79 2.89
C ALA A 91 -6.34 19.29 2.73
N LEU A 92 -7.12 18.50 3.46
CA LEU A 92 -7.09 17.06 3.40
C LEU A 92 -8.49 16.56 3.10
N VAL A 93 -8.62 15.80 2.02
CA VAL A 93 -9.89 15.18 1.61
C VAL A 93 -9.67 13.69 1.46
N GLN A 94 -10.67 12.91 1.88
CA GLN A 94 -10.68 11.47 1.73
C GLN A 94 -11.83 11.07 0.82
N GLU A 95 -11.56 10.22 -0.16
CA GLU A 95 -12.56 9.58 -1.01
C GLU A 95 -12.50 8.07 -0.79
N ASN A 96 -13.67 7.48 -0.52
CA ASN A 96 -13.81 6.03 -0.45
C ASN A 96 -14.03 5.46 -1.85
N LEU A 97 -13.19 4.51 -2.23
CA LEU A 97 -13.21 3.89 -3.54
C LEU A 97 -14.11 2.67 -3.49
N THR A 98 -15.22 2.71 -4.22
CA THR A 98 -16.13 1.57 -4.34
C THR A 98 -15.76 0.80 -5.61
N LEU A 99 -15.08 -0.33 -5.44
CA LEU A 99 -14.84 -1.27 -6.55
C LEU A 99 -16.09 -2.13 -6.80
N PRO A 100 -16.37 -2.51 -8.05
CA PRO A 100 -17.39 -3.50 -8.34
C PRO A 100 -17.07 -4.83 -7.64
N ASP A 101 -18.08 -5.50 -7.09
CA ASP A 101 -17.87 -6.77 -6.41
C ASP A 101 -17.52 -7.88 -7.43
N ALA A 102 -16.24 -8.25 -7.47
CA ALA A 102 -15.70 -9.31 -8.31
C ALA A 102 -16.36 -10.68 -8.06
N ALA A 103 -16.88 -10.93 -6.86
CA ALA A 103 -17.52 -12.19 -6.50
C ALA A 103 -18.98 -12.28 -6.99
N ALA A 104 -19.65 -11.13 -7.17
CA ALA A 104 -21.04 -11.07 -7.59
C ALA A 104 -21.23 -11.24 -9.10
N ASP A 105 -20.21 -10.91 -9.90
CA ASP A 105 -20.35 -10.81 -11.35
C ASP A 105 -19.38 -11.75 -12.10
N LYS A 106 -19.93 -12.85 -12.62
CA LYS A 106 -19.21 -13.90 -13.37
C LYS A 106 -18.59 -13.40 -14.69
N LEU A 107 -18.84 -12.14 -15.07
CA LEU A 107 -18.32 -11.50 -16.28
C LEU A 107 -17.07 -10.64 -16.03
N ILE A 108 -16.61 -10.50 -14.78
CA ILE A 108 -15.42 -9.69 -14.48
C ILE A 108 -14.16 -10.43 -14.94
N THR A 109 -13.64 -9.98 -16.09
CA THR A 109 -12.31 -10.36 -16.57
C THR A 109 -11.26 -9.43 -15.94
N PRO A 110 -9.97 -9.83 -15.86
CA PRO A 110 -8.91 -8.97 -15.35
C PRO A 110 -8.79 -7.62 -16.09
N ALA A 111 -9.20 -7.56 -17.36
CA ALA A 111 -9.20 -6.31 -18.12
C ALA A 111 -10.36 -5.38 -17.72
N VAL A 112 -11.55 -5.95 -17.46
CA VAL A 112 -12.72 -5.20 -16.97
C VAL A 112 -12.45 -4.67 -15.56
N ASP A 113 -11.84 -5.49 -14.71
CA ASP A 113 -11.48 -5.12 -13.34
C ASP A 113 -10.50 -3.93 -13.31
N ARG A 114 -9.41 -4.01 -14.09
CA ARG A 114 -8.43 -2.91 -14.21
C ARG A 114 -9.02 -1.62 -14.78
N ALA A 115 -9.97 -1.73 -15.71
CA ALA A 115 -10.67 -0.56 -16.24
C ALA A 115 -11.64 0.05 -15.22
N ALA A 116 -12.30 -0.77 -14.40
CA ALA A 116 -13.17 -0.30 -13.32
C ALA A 116 -12.36 0.38 -12.21
N GLU A 117 -11.24 -0.21 -11.79
CA GLU A 117 -10.29 0.38 -10.84
C GLU A 117 -9.78 1.74 -11.33
N ALA A 118 -9.31 1.81 -12.58
CA ALA A 118 -8.86 3.07 -13.18
C ALA A 118 -9.95 4.14 -13.20
N ARG A 119 -11.19 3.77 -13.55
CA ARG A 119 -12.35 4.70 -13.54
C ARG A 119 -12.66 5.18 -12.14
N ALA A 120 -12.66 4.31 -11.14
CA ALA A 120 -12.95 4.69 -9.76
C ALA A 120 -11.90 5.66 -9.20
N ILE A 121 -10.61 5.44 -9.51
CA ILE A 121 -9.53 6.38 -9.16
C ILE A 121 -9.72 7.71 -9.91
N GLU A 122 -10.01 7.65 -11.21
CA GLU A 122 -10.22 8.83 -12.05
C GLU A 122 -11.39 9.69 -11.56
N ASP A 123 -12.51 9.08 -11.20
CA ASP A 123 -13.70 9.76 -10.69
C ASP A 123 -13.40 10.47 -9.35
N ALA A 124 -12.64 9.83 -8.45
CA ALA A 124 -12.20 10.46 -7.21
C ALA A 124 -11.27 11.67 -7.48
N ILE A 125 -10.35 11.55 -8.44
CA ILE A 125 -9.47 12.66 -8.84
C ILE A 125 -10.28 13.80 -9.48
N ALA A 126 -11.29 13.48 -10.28
CA ALA A 126 -12.11 14.46 -11.00
C ALA A 126 -12.95 15.33 -10.06
N LYS A 127 -13.37 14.81 -8.90
CA LYS A 127 -14.06 15.59 -7.84
C LYS A 127 -13.14 16.62 -7.16
N HIS A 128 -11.83 16.44 -7.26
CA HIS A 128 -10.82 17.29 -6.62
C HIS A 128 -9.73 17.72 -7.61
N PRO A 129 -10.09 18.49 -8.65
CA PRO A 129 -9.14 18.91 -9.69
C PRO A 129 -8.04 19.84 -9.16
N ASP A 130 -8.25 20.42 -7.98
CA ASP A 130 -7.35 21.29 -7.22
C ASP A 130 -6.37 20.52 -6.30
N ALA A 131 -6.50 19.19 -6.21
CA ALA A 131 -5.58 18.36 -5.43
C ALA A 131 -4.15 18.47 -6.01
N GLY A 132 -3.20 18.87 -5.16
CA GLY A 132 -1.79 18.97 -5.53
C GLY A 132 -1.04 17.65 -5.33
N VAL A 133 -1.52 16.81 -4.42
CA VAL A 133 -1.01 15.46 -4.13
C VAL A 133 -2.19 14.52 -4.01
N VAL A 134 -2.08 13.33 -4.60
CA VAL A 134 -3.05 12.25 -4.46
C VAL A 134 -2.31 11.04 -3.88
N ILE A 135 -2.84 10.51 -2.78
CA ILE A 135 -2.34 9.31 -2.11
C ILE A 135 -3.33 8.19 -2.38
N VAL A 136 -2.84 7.08 -2.90
CA VAL A 136 -3.63 5.86 -3.08
C VAL A 136 -3.21 4.86 -2.00
N SER A 137 -4.18 4.40 -1.22
CA SER A 137 -3.99 3.56 -0.03
C SER A 137 -4.99 2.42 0.01
N GLY A 138 -4.62 1.28 0.59
CA GLY A 138 -5.50 0.11 0.74
C GLY A 138 -5.66 -0.73 -0.53
N ILE A 139 -5.54 -0.11 -1.70
CA ILE A 139 -5.51 -0.77 -3.00
C ILE A 139 -4.09 -0.82 -3.58
N SER A 140 -3.78 -1.89 -4.31
CA SER A 140 -2.52 -2.06 -5.06
C SER A 140 -2.80 -1.99 -6.57
N PRO A 141 -3.06 -0.78 -7.11
CA PRO A 141 -3.51 -0.65 -8.49
C PRO A 141 -2.42 -1.09 -9.46
N SER A 142 -2.84 -1.79 -10.51
CA SER A 142 -1.89 -2.25 -11.53
C SER A 142 -1.29 -1.07 -12.31
N GLY A 143 -0.08 -1.25 -12.85
CA GLY A 143 0.50 -0.25 -13.75
C GLY A 143 -0.38 0.05 -14.97
N GLU A 144 -1.15 -0.93 -15.45
CA GLU A 144 -2.13 -0.72 -16.52
C GLU A 144 -3.31 0.16 -16.07
N SER A 145 -3.84 -0.06 -14.86
CA SER A 145 -4.90 0.77 -14.30
C SER A 145 -4.44 2.21 -14.15
N LEU A 146 -3.28 2.41 -13.51
CA LEU A 146 -2.71 3.73 -13.31
C LEU A 146 -2.34 4.40 -14.63
N GLY A 147 -1.81 3.68 -15.61
CA GLY A 147 -1.46 4.22 -16.92
C GLY A 147 -2.64 4.76 -17.73
N ARG A 148 -3.89 4.46 -17.33
CA ARG A 148 -5.12 4.95 -17.99
C ARG A 148 -5.62 6.29 -17.46
N LEU A 149 -5.07 6.79 -16.35
CA LEU A 149 -5.55 8.02 -15.70
C LEU A 149 -5.37 9.24 -16.61
N SER A 150 -6.24 10.24 -16.50
CA SER A 150 -6.15 11.47 -17.31
C SER A 150 -4.98 12.35 -16.89
N ILE A 151 -4.40 12.14 -15.70
CA ILE A 151 -3.28 12.92 -15.17
C ILE A 151 -2.08 12.95 -16.13
N TYR A 152 -1.86 11.89 -16.91
CA TYR A 152 -0.78 11.79 -17.89
C TYR A 152 -0.96 12.77 -19.06
N ARG A 153 -2.20 13.18 -19.33
CA ARG A 153 -2.56 14.15 -20.37
C ARG A 153 -2.57 15.59 -19.85
N LYS A 154 -2.49 15.80 -18.54
CA LYS A 154 -2.44 17.15 -17.95
C LYS A 154 -1.06 17.79 -18.15
N PRO A 155 -1.00 19.12 -18.34
CA PRO A 155 0.26 19.88 -18.28
C PRO A 155 1.02 19.62 -16.97
N VAL A 156 2.36 19.64 -17.02
CA VAL A 156 3.23 19.28 -15.89
C VAL A 156 2.94 20.11 -14.63
N ASN A 157 2.62 21.40 -14.79
CA ASN A 157 2.30 22.32 -13.69
C ASN A 157 0.90 22.13 -13.08
N ALA A 158 -0.02 21.51 -13.82
CA ALA A 158 -1.40 21.24 -13.39
C ALA A 158 -1.62 19.78 -12.96
N ARG A 159 -0.57 18.95 -13.00
CA ARG A 159 -0.62 17.53 -12.68
C ARG A 159 -0.46 17.30 -11.18
N PRO A 160 -1.38 16.57 -10.51
CA PRO A 160 -1.16 16.15 -9.13
C PRO A 160 0.04 15.20 -9.06
N LYS A 161 0.73 15.22 -7.93
CA LYS A 161 1.76 14.23 -7.63
C LYS A 161 1.12 12.98 -7.02
N LEU A 162 1.43 11.80 -7.55
CA LEU A 162 0.91 10.55 -7.01
C LEU A 162 1.84 9.97 -5.94
N ILE A 163 1.25 9.43 -4.87
CA ILE A 163 1.92 8.59 -3.89
C ILE A 163 1.12 7.29 -3.76
N ILE A 164 1.77 6.14 -3.93
CA ILE A 164 1.11 4.83 -3.82
C ILE A 164 1.64 4.11 -2.58
N LEU A 165 0.75 3.62 -1.72
CA LEU A 165 1.11 2.91 -0.49
C LEU A 165 0.94 1.40 -0.62
N GLY A 166 1.83 0.64 0.03
CA GLY A 166 1.70 -0.80 0.19
C GLY A 166 1.86 -1.63 -1.09
N VAL A 167 2.70 -1.19 -2.04
CA VAL A 167 2.89 -1.93 -3.30
C VAL A 167 3.86 -3.09 -3.10
N SER A 168 3.51 -4.26 -3.65
CA SER A 168 4.34 -5.48 -3.59
C SER A 168 4.80 -5.99 -4.96
N ASN A 169 4.06 -5.70 -6.04
CA ASN A 169 4.35 -6.17 -7.39
C ASN A 169 4.71 -4.99 -8.30
N LEU A 170 5.99 -4.64 -8.33
CA LEU A 170 6.50 -3.54 -9.12
C LEU A 170 7.13 -4.04 -10.42
N VAL A 171 6.87 -3.29 -11.48
CA VAL A 171 7.51 -3.42 -12.80
C VAL A 171 8.26 -2.13 -13.12
N GLU A 172 9.22 -2.19 -14.04
CA GLU A 172 10.07 -1.06 -14.44
C GLU A 172 9.28 0.21 -14.81
N TRP A 173 8.07 0.07 -15.36
CA TRP A 173 7.18 1.20 -15.67
C TRP A 173 6.95 2.14 -14.48
N PHE A 174 6.89 1.62 -13.24
CA PHE A 174 6.73 2.46 -12.05
C PHE A 174 7.99 3.28 -11.76
N ALA A 175 9.18 2.74 -12.02
CA ALA A 175 10.43 3.48 -11.90
C ALA A 175 10.44 4.67 -12.87
N ASP A 176 10.00 4.45 -14.12
CA ASP A 176 9.85 5.53 -15.10
C ASP A 176 8.89 6.62 -14.61
N GLN A 177 7.81 6.26 -13.90
CA GLN A 177 6.85 7.25 -13.38
C GLN A 177 7.44 8.11 -12.26
N ILE A 178 8.31 7.53 -11.43
CA ILE A 178 9.05 8.26 -10.39
C ILE A 178 10.10 9.17 -11.04
N GLU A 179 10.85 8.67 -12.03
CA GLU A 179 11.87 9.44 -12.74
C GLU A 179 11.27 10.66 -13.45
N ASN A 180 10.13 10.47 -14.13
CA ASN A 180 9.36 11.52 -14.80
C ASN A 180 8.60 12.44 -13.82
N GLY A 181 8.66 12.17 -12.52
CA GLY A 181 8.05 13.00 -11.48
C GLY A 181 6.53 13.02 -11.49
N ILE A 182 5.89 12.02 -12.09
CA ILE A 182 4.44 11.78 -11.96
C ILE A 182 4.17 11.20 -10.58
N PHE A 183 4.96 10.20 -10.20
CA PHE A 183 4.93 9.61 -8.88
C PHE A 183 5.95 10.37 -8.03
N ALA A 184 5.49 10.97 -6.95
CA ALA A 184 6.37 11.60 -5.97
C ALA A 184 7.11 10.55 -5.15
N ALA A 185 6.39 9.51 -4.73
CA ALA A 185 6.96 8.41 -3.98
C ALA A 185 6.07 7.16 -4.07
N MET A 186 6.65 6.02 -3.72
CA MET A 186 5.94 4.77 -3.49
C MET A 186 6.43 4.13 -2.19
N VAL A 187 5.52 3.60 -1.39
CA VAL A 187 5.88 2.73 -0.27
C VAL A 187 5.80 1.30 -0.74
N VAL A 188 6.95 0.62 -0.67
CA VAL A 188 7.16 -0.72 -1.20
C VAL A 188 7.40 -1.68 -0.04
N THR A 189 6.77 -2.85 -0.10
CA THR A 189 7.07 -3.94 0.82
C THR A 189 8.38 -4.62 0.41
N ASP A 190 9.39 -4.59 1.27
CA ASP A 190 10.65 -5.27 1.06
C ASP A 190 10.52 -6.74 1.43
N LEU A 191 10.24 -7.58 0.44
CA LEU A 191 10.06 -9.03 0.61
C LEU A 191 11.35 -9.75 1.04
N THR A 192 12.51 -9.10 0.99
CA THR A 192 13.76 -9.68 1.53
C THR A 192 13.82 -9.60 3.04
N LYS A 193 13.01 -8.73 3.65
CA LYS A 193 12.87 -8.65 5.10
C LYS A 193 11.71 -9.53 5.51
N SER A 194 12.01 -10.72 6.03
CA SER A 194 11.00 -11.54 6.69
C SER A 194 10.60 -10.86 8.00
N PHE A 195 9.31 -10.62 8.20
CA PHE A 195 8.75 -10.27 9.50
C PHE A 195 7.96 -11.47 10.01
N ASP A 196 8.45 -12.12 11.06
CA ASP A 196 7.68 -13.14 11.76
C ASP A 196 6.93 -12.52 12.93
N SER A 197 5.65 -12.20 12.69
CA SER A 197 4.73 -11.66 13.71
C SER A 197 4.59 -12.52 14.97
N GLY A 198 5.02 -13.78 14.94
CA GLY A 198 5.02 -14.67 16.10
C GLY A 198 6.23 -14.49 17.02
N THR A 199 7.36 -13.99 16.51
CA THR A 199 8.63 -13.91 17.24
C THR A 199 9.24 -12.51 17.29
N GLU A 200 8.81 -11.61 16.41
CA GLU A 200 9.31 -10.25 16.33
C GLU A 200 8.37 -9.23 16.97
N THR A 201 8.94 -8.21 17.60
CA THR A 201 8.20 -7.06 18.16
C THR A 201 8.36 -5.85 17.27
N VAL A 202 7.27 -5.13 17.00
CA VAL A 202 7.32 -3.86 16.26
C VAL A 202 7.84 -2.76 17.20
N PRO A 203 8.93 -2.05 16.86
CA PRO A 203 9.44 -0.93 17.65
C PRO A 203 8.41 0.19 17.79
N GLU A 204 8.46 0.89 18.91
CA GLU A 204 7.61 2.08 19.14
C GLU A 204 8.07 3.28 18.30
N ASN A 205 9.32 3.31 17.84
CA ASN A 205 9.79 4.31 16.90
C ASN A 205 9.19 4.06 15.50
N PRO A 206 8.38 4.96 14.94
CA PRO A 206 7.69 4.72 13.67
C PRO A 206 8.65 4.54 12.49
N LEU A 207 9.82 5.17 12.50
CA LEU A 207 10.79 5.01 11.42
C LEU A 207 11.48 3.64 11.50
N GLU A 208 11.79 3.15 12.70
CA GLU A 208 12.34 1.81 12.88
C GLU A 208 11.32 0.75 12.50
N ALA A 209 10.07 0.89 12.94
CA ALA A 209 8.95 0.03 12.54
C ALA A 209 8.76 0.01 11.02
N PHE A 210 8.78 1.18 10.36
CA PHE A 210 8.72 1.27 8.91
C PHE A 210 9.85 0.48 8.24
N ASN A 211 11.08 0.67 8.71
CA ASN A 211 12.27 0.06 8.13
C ASN A 211 12.34 -1.47 8.33
N MET A 212 11.48 -2.06 9.16
CA MET A 212 11.37 -3.52 9.27
C MET A 212 10.87 -4.17 8.00
N ARG A 213 9.93 -3.52 7.29
CA ARG A 213 9.22 -4.16 6.17
C ARG A 213 9.08 -3.28 4.93
N TYR A 214 9.30 -1.98 5.04
CA TYR A 214 9.01 -1.06 3.96
C TYR A 214 10.21 -0.24 3.52
N VAL A 215 10.11 0.27 2.29
CA VAL A 215 11.01 1.24 1.70
C VAL A 215 10.16 2.32 1.02
N LEU A 216 10.43 3.59 1.34
CA LEU A 216 9.87 4.72 0.60
C LEU A 216 10.80 5.01 -0.58
N ILE A 217 10.36 4.70 -1.79
CA ILE A 217 11.10 4.97 -3.02
C ILE A 217 10.63 6.30 -3.63
N ASN A 218 11.57 7.19 -3.95
CA ASN A 218 11.33 8.48 -4.59
C ASN A 218 12.47 8.79 -5.57
N LYS A 219 12.42 9.96 -6.24
CA LYS A 219 13.43 10.32 -7.24
C LYS A 219 14.86 10.33 -6.70
N ASP A 220 15.07 10.75 -5.46
CA ASP A 220 16.40 10.88 -4.85
C ASP A 220 17.05 9.52 -4.55
N ASN A 221 16.25 8.45 -4.50
CA ASN A 221 16.70 7.13 -4.11
C ASN A 221 16.34 6.03 -5.11
N LEU A 222 15.83 6.40 -6.28
CA LEU A 222 15.33 5.45 -7.27
C LEU A 222 16.42 4.45 -7.69
N GLU A 223 17.60 4.94 -8.09
CA GLU A 223 18.67 4.07 -8.60
C GLU A 223 19.14 3.02 -7.59
N ARG A 224 19.32 3.41 -6.32
CA ARG A 224 19.72 2.45 -5.26
C ARG A 224 18.63 1.42 -4.93
N ASN A 225 17.39 1.71 -5.30
CA ASN A 225 16.22 0.88 -5.06
C ASN A 225 15.65 0.25 -6.34
N ARG A 226 16.34 0.38 -7.49
CA ARG A 226 15.85 -0.10 -8.79
C ARG A 226 15.61 -1.61 -8.82
N ARG A 227 16.28 -2.35 -7.93
CA ARG A 227 16.08 -3.80 -7.70
C ARG A 227 14.63 -4.18 -7.38
N PHE A 228 13.83 -3.27 -6.84
CA PHE A 228 12.44 -3.56 -6.51
C PHE A 228 11.52 -3.63 -7.74
N PHE A 229 11.96 -3.11 -8.90
CA PHE A 229 11.14 -2.99 -10.11
C PHE A 229 11.46 -4.06 -11.18
N ARG A 230 12.28 -5.06 -10.83
CA ARG A 230 12.84 -6.08 -11.74
C ARG A 230 12.32 -7.47 -11.46
#